data_AF-A0A7C1GQA2-F1
#
_entry.id   AF-A0A7C1GQA2-F1
#
_cell.length_a   1.000
_cell.length_b   1.000
_cell.length_c   1.000
_cell.angle_alpha   90.00
_cell.angle_beta   90.00
_cell.angle_gamma   90.00
#
_symmetry.space_group_name_H-M   'P 1'
#
loop_
_entity.id
_entity.type
_entity.pdbx_description
1 polymer ?
#
loop_
_entity_poly.entity_id
_entity_poly.type
_entity_poly.pdbx_seq_one_letter_code
_entity_poly.pdbx_strand_id
1 'polypeptide(L)'
;MRCFEENAGRVKTLRKHKRCCLKIMADILSVLTTRKNVRKTHIMYGANLSYTLLNRYLDEALNANLIRQNHDGYYKITSKGISFLNTYDSYIKKKEQVKEKIMEMNNKKSELQHLLSPQDI
;
A
#
# COMPACT_ATOMS: atom_id res chain seq x y z
N MET A 1 -3.77 5.32 16.43
CA MET A 1 -3.31 5.90 15.16
C MET A 1 -4.34 5.55 14.09
N ARG A 2 -5.05 6.54 13.56
CA ARG A 2 -5.93 6.39 12.38
C ARG A 2 -5.02 6.40 11.15
N CYS A 3 -4.99 5.36 10.32
CA CYS A 3 -4.11 5.35 9.13
C CYS A 3 -4.48 6.45 8.10
N PHE A 4 -5.66 7.06 8.23
CA PHE A 4 -6.24 8.01 7.27
C PHE A 4 -6.23 9.49 7.66
N GLU A 5 -5.69 9.88 8.82
CA GLU A 5 -5.61 11.30 9.16
C GLU A 5 -4.36 11.98 8.57
N GLU A 6 -4.62 13.01 7.74
CA GLU A 6 -3.70 14.09 7.43
C GLU A 6 -3.33 14.85 8.71
N ASN A 7 -2.04 14.97 8.97
CA ASN A 7 -1.49 16.08 9.75
C ASN A 7 -0.18 16.51 9.08
N ALA A 8 -0.24 17.71 8.50
CA ALA A 8 0.91 18.44 8.02
C ALA A 8 1.92 18.62 9.18
N GLY A 9 3.18 18.25 8.95
CA GLY A 9 4.29 18.76 9.78
C GLY A 9 4.85 17.88 10.91
N ARG A 10 5.13 16.59 10.68
CA ARG A 10 6.17 15.91 11.49
C ARG A 10 6.81 14.70 10.79
N VAL A 11 8.02 14.88 10.27
CA VAL A 11 8.81 13.83 9.61
C VAL A 11 9.72 13.17 10.64
N LYS A 12 9.35 11.98 11.11
CA LYS A 12 10.22 10.84 11.50
C LYS A 12 9.29 9.72 12.03
N THR A 13 9.47 8.48 11.56
CA THR A 13 8.67 7.26 11.87
C THR A 13 7.41 6.93 11.02
N LEU A 14 6.71 7.90 10.41
CA LEU A 14 5.44 7.65 9.67
C LEU A 14 5.57 6.83 8.36
N ARG A 15 6.74 6.86 7.70
CA ARG A 15 6.90 6.32 6.32
C ARG A 15 6.75 4.79 6.23
N LYS A 16 7.22 4.05 7.24
CA LYS A 16 7.14 2.57 7.27
C LYS A 16 5.72 2.10 7.55
N HIS A 17 5.06 2.73 8.54
CA HIS A 17 3.67 2.41 8.91
C HIS A 17 2.67 2.77 7.80
N LYS A 18 2.79 3.94 7.18
CA LYS A 18 1.88 4.35 6.09
C LYS A 18 1.93 3.39 4.89
N ARG A 19 3.11 2.89 4.54
CA ARG A 19 3.27 1.87 3.47
C ARG A 19 2.60 0.55 3.83
N CYS A 20 2.69 0.14 5.09
CA CYS A 20 2.01 -1.05 5.59
C CYS A 20 0.50 -0.86 5.57
N CYS A 21 -0.03 0.30 5.99
CA CYS A 21 -1.47 0.58 5.91
C CYS A 21 -2.00 0.54 4.46
N LEU A 22 -1.32 1.21 3.52
CA LEU A 22 -1.74 1.23 2.12
C LEU A 22 -1.71 -0.17 1.49
N LYS A 23 -0.68 -0.97 1.80
CA LYS A 23 -0.59 -2.35 1.32
C LYS A 23 -1.70 -3.22 1.90
N ILE A 24 -1.94 -3.17 3.21
CA ILE A 24 -3.01 -3.94 3.86
C ILE A 24 -4.38 -3.56 3.29
N MET A 25 -4.65 -2.27 3.10
CA MET A 25 -5.89 -1.82 2.49
C MET A 25 -6.03 -2.35 1.05
N ALA A 26 -4.96 -2.27 0.24
CA ALA A 26 -4.95 -2.83 -1.10
C ALA A 26 -5.20 -4.35 -1.11
N ASP A 27 -4.60 -5.10 -0.17
CA ASP A 27 -4.78 -6.54 -0.06
C ASP A 27 -6.24 -6.89 0.30
N ILE A 28 -6.85 -6.20 1.27
CA ILE A 28 -8.27 -6.36 1.60
C ILE A 28 -9.16 -6.09 0.38
N LEU A 29 -8.95 -4.95 -0.29
CA LEU A 29 -9.75 -4.56 -1.45
C LEU A 29 -9.57 -5.54 -2.62
N SER A 30 -8.35 -6.04 -2.84
CA SER A 30 -8.05 -7.04 -3.85
C SER A 30 -8.77 -8.37 -3.58
N VAL A 31 -8.98 -8.77 -2.33
CA VAL A 31 -9.80 -9.96 -2.04
C VAL A 31 -11.26 -9.72 -2.42
N LEU A 32 -11.77 -8.50 -2.21
CA LEU A 32 -13.15 -8.14 -2.54
C LEU A 32 -13.44 -8.04 -4.04
N THR A 33 -12.41 -7.90 -4.89
CA THR A 33 -12.61 -7.93 -6.36
C THR A 33 -12.79 -9.35 -6.89
N THR A 34 -12.40 -10.38 -6.14
CA THR A 34 -12.46 -11.77 -6.60
C THR A 34 -13.88 -12.32 -6.72
N ARG A 35 -14.83 -11.83 -5.91
CA ARG A 35 -16.22 -12.31 -5.84
C ARG A 35 -17.18 -11.20 -5.43
N LYS A 36 -18.43 -11.27 -5.89
CA LYS A 36 -19.45 -10.24 -5.62
C LYS A 36 -19.87 -10.11 -4.15
N ASN A 37 -19.79 -11.18 -3.36
CA ASN A 37 -20.21 -11.21 -1.95
C ASN A 37 -19.14 -11.94 -1.14
N VAL A 38 -18.41 -11.23 -0.28
CA VAL A 38 -17.29 -11.82 0.48
C VAL A 38 -17.55 -11.71 1.97
N ARG A 39 -17.42 -12.83 2.69
CA ARG A 39 -17.51 -12.85 4.16
C ARG A 39 -16.21 -12.38 4.78
N LYS A 40 -16.32 -11.81 5.97
CA LYS A 40 -15.20 -11.37 6.81
C LYS A 40 -14.09 -12.43 6.95
N THR A 41 -14.45 -13.70 7.15
CA THR A 41 -13.49 -14.81 7.25
C THR A 41 -12.68 -15.00 5.97
N HIS A 42 -13.31 -14.87 4.80
CA HIS A 42 -12.61 -14.98 3.52
C HIS A 42 -11.66 -13.80 3.28
N ILE A 43 -12.03 -12.59 3.75
CA ILE A 43 -11.12 -11.43 3.72
C ILE A 43 -9.91 -11.68 4.62
N MET A 44 -10.14 -12.22 5.83
CA MET A 44 -9.09 -12.52 6.80
C MET A 44 -8.01 -13.43 6.21
N TYR A 45 -8.43 -14.58 5.68
CA TYR A 45 -7.52 -15.56 5.08
C TYR A 45 -6.91 -15.06 3.78
N GLY A 46 -7.69 -14.38 2.93
CA GLY A 46 -7.21 -13.86 1.65
C GLY A 46 -6.19 -12.73 1.78
N ALA A 47 -6.30 -11.90 2.81
CA ALA A 47 -5.38 -10.79 3.06
C ALA A 47 -4.28 -11.12 4.09
N ASN A 48 -4.25 -12.35 4.63
CA ASN A 48 -3.32 -12.79 5.67
C ASN A 48 -3.29 -11.87 6.91
N LEU A 49 -4.48 -11.56 7.46
CA LEU A 49 -4.63 -10.64 8.60
C LEU A 49 -5.08 -11.37 9.85
N SER A 50 -4.64 -10.89 11.01
CA SER A 50 -5.27 -11.28 12.28
C SER A 50 -6.68 -10.69 12.39
N TYR A 51 -7.54 -11.31 13.20
CA TYR A 51 -8.91 -10.84 13.40
C TYR A 51 -8.99 -9.38 13.89
N THR A 52 -8.13 -9.00 14.85
CA THR A 52 -8.08 -7.64 15.40
C THR A 52 -7.65 -6.62 14.36
N LEU A 53 -6.67 -6.98 13.52
CA LEU A 53 -6.17 -6.12 12.45
C LEU A 53 -7.21 -5.95 11.35
N LEU A 54 -7.87 -7.04 10.96
CA LEU A 54 -8.94 -7.03 9.97
C LEU A 54 -10.07 -6.10 10.38
N ASN A 55 -10.57 -6.18 11.61
CA ASN A 55 -11.67 -5.34 12.09
C ASN A 55 -11.34 -3.86 11.92
N ARG A 56 -10.16 -3.46 12.40
CA ARG A 56 -9.71 -2.07 12.31
C ARG A 56 -9.68 -1.57 10.86
N TYR A 57 -9.14 -2.36 9.94
CA TYR A 57 -9.08 -1.92 8.54
C TYR A 57 -10.40 -2.01 7.80
N LEU A 58 -11.30 -2.94 8.16
CA LEU A 58 -12.67 -2.95 7.63
C LEU A 58 -13.44 -1.72 8.09
N ASP A 59 -13.32 -1.32 9.35
CA ASP A 59 -13.93 -0.09 9.88
C ASP A 59 -13.39 1.13 9.14
N GLU A 60 -12.08 1.23 8.95
CA GLU A 60 -11.46 2.30 8.15
C GLU A 60 -11.95 2.29 6.69
N ALA A 61 -12.05 1.12 6.07
CA ALA A 61 -12.51 1.00 4.68
C ALA A 61 -13.99 1.37 4.52
N LEU A 62 -14.84 1.03 5.50
CA LEU A 62 -16.25 1.44 5.56
C LEU A 62 -16.35 2.96 5.74
N ASN A 63 -15.64 3.53 6.71
CA ASN A 63 -15.62 4.97 6.97
C ASN A 63 -15.11 5.77 5.75
N ALA A 64 -14.13 5.24 5.03
CA ALA A 64 -13.60 5.84 3.81
C ALA A 64 -14.49 5.61 2.57
N ASN A 65 -15.60 4.89 2.69
CA ASN A 65 -16.49 4.49 1.59
C ASN A 65 -15.77 3.69 0.48
N LEU A 66 -14.75 2.90 0.84
CA LEU A 66 -14.07 2.02 -0.11
C LEU A 66 -14.84 0.71 -0.28
N ILE A 67 -15.55 0.27 0.76
CA ILE A 67 -16.36 -0.95 0.78
C ILE A 67 -17.76 -0.65 1.36
N ARG A 68 -18.70 -1.57 1.13
CA ARG A 68 -20.03 -1.59 1.75
C ARG A 68 -20.29 -2.95 2.35
N GLN A 69 -21.00 -2.99 3.48
CA GLN A 69 -21.49 -4.22 4.10
C GLN A 69 -23.00 -4.29 3.94
N ASN A 70 -23.55 -5.47 3.60
CA ASN A 70 -24.99 -5.70 3.60
C ASN A 70 -25.48 -6.27 4.96
N HIS A 71 -26.80 -6.36 5.12
CA HIS A 71 -27.42 -6.89 6.35
C HIS A 71 -27.01 -8.33 6.66
N ASP A 72 -26.70 -9.15 5.65
CA ASP A 72 -26.26 -10.54 5.83
C ASP A 72 -24.75 -10.67 6.16
N GLY A 73 -24.04 -9.55 6.33
CA GLY A 73 -22.63 -9.51 6.73
C GLY A 73 -21.62 -9.74 5.60
N TYR A 74 -22.05 -9.67 4.33
CA TYR A 74 -21.15 -9.68 3.16
C TYR A 74 -20.63 -8.29 2.85
N TYR A 75 -19.36 -8.25 2.45
CA TYR A 75 -18.68 -7.05 2.00
C TYR A 75 -18.59 -7.00 0.48
N LYS A 76 -18.70 -5.78 -0.05
CA LYS A 76 -18.55 -5.45 -1.47
C LYS A 76 -17.64 -4.26 -1.64
N ILE A 77 -16.76 -4.31 -2.65
CA ILE A 77 -15.98 -3.15 -3.06
C ILE A 77 -16.88 -2.13 -3.76
N THR A 78 -16.61 -0.84 -3.54
CA THR A 78 -17.29 0.27 -4.23
C THR A 78 -16.47 0.74 -5.43
N SER A 79 -17.04 1.61 -6.26
CA SER A 79 -16.29 2.33 -7.31
C SER A 79 -15.07 3.08 -6.75
N LYS A 80 -15.24 3.74 -5.59
CA LYS A 80 -14.13 4.43 -4.90
C LYS A 80 -13.03 3.47 -4.45
N GLY A 81 -13.41 2.28 -3.98
CA GLY A 81 -12.45 1.20 -3.65
C GLY A 81 -11.66 0.72 -4.87
N ILE A 82 -12.31 0.59 -6.02
CA ILE A 82 -11.64 0.25 -7.29
C ILE A 82 -10.67 1.36 -7.70
N SER A 83 -11.08 2.63 -7.62
CA SER A 83 -10.19 3.78 -7.90
C SER A 83 -8.97 3.81 -6.97
N PHE A 84 -9.13 3.44 -5.69
CA PHE A 84 -8.02 3.30 -4.76
C PHE A 84 -7.01 2.25 -5.25
N LEU A 85 -7.47 1.06 -5.65
CA LEU A 85 -6.60 -0.01 -6.16
C LEU A 85 -5.81 0.45 -7.39
N ASN A 86 -6.47 1.05 -8.37
CA ASN A 86 -5.81 1.56 -9.58
C ASN A 86 -4.73 2.60 -9.24
N THR A 87 -5.04 3.50 -8.30
CA THR A 87 -4.09 4.53 -7.84
C THR A 87 -2.91 3.89 -7.11
N TYR A 88 -3.18 2.90 -6.26
CA TYR A 88 -2.16 2.16 -5.53
C TYR A 88 -1.21 1.42 -6.48
N ASP A 89 -1.72 0.75 -7.51
CA ASP A 89 -0.91 0.04 -8.50
C ASP A 89 -0.03 1.00 -9.30
N SER A 90 -0.58 2.15 -9.72
CA SER A 90 0.19 3.21 -10.38
C SER A 90 1.30 3.74 -9.47
N TYR A 91 1.00 3.94 -8.18
CA TYR A 91 1.97 4.38 -7.18
C TYR A 91 3.12 3.39 -7.02
N ILE A 92 2.82 2.08 -6.92
CA ILE A 92 3.86 1.05 -6.78
C ILE A 92 4.75 0.98 -8.03
N LYS A 93 4.16 1.02 -9.23
CA LYS A 93 4.92 1.04 -10.50
C LYS A 93 5.87 2.25 -10.58
N LYS A 94 5.37 3.45 -10.33
CA LYS A 94 6.18 4.69 -10.33
C LYS A 94 7.29 4.64 -9.28
N LYS A 95 6.99 4.10 -8.09
CA LYS A 95 7.97 3.95 -7.02
C LYS A 95 9.12 3.03 -7.43
N GLU A 96 8.85 1.97 -8.18
CA GLU A 96 9.90 1.05 -8.65
C GLU A 96 10.79 1.72 -9.70
N GLN A 97 10.18 2.39 -10.69
CA GLN A 97 10.93 3.16 -11.70
C GLN A 97 11.87 4.21 -11.09
N VAL A 98 11.41 4.90 -10.03
CA VAL A 98 12.26 5.87 -9.31
C VAL A 98 13.44 5.19 -8.63
N LYS A 99 13.26 4.00 -8.04
CA LYS A 99 14.37 3.26 -7.43
C LYS A 99 15.39 2.83 -8.47
N GLU A 100 14.95 2.30 -9.60
CA GLU A 100 15.82 1.88 -10.71
C GLU A 100 16.68 3.05 -11.19
N LYS A 101 16.07 4.21 -11.43
CA LYS A 101 16.80 5.44 -11.80
C LYS A 101 17.81 5.87 -10.74
N ILE A 102 17.47 5.76 -9.45
CA ILE A 102 18.42 6.07 -8.37
C ILE A 102 19.60 5.10 -8.37
N MET A 103 19.36 3.80 -8.58
CA MET A 103 20.44 2.81 -8.67
C MET A 103 21.35 3.09 -9.87
N GLU A 104 20.78 3.39 -11.04
CA GLU A 104 21.53 3.76 -12.24
C GLU A 104 22.42 4.99 -11.97
N MET A 105 21.87 6.03 -11.33
CA MET A 105 22.63 7.23 -10.96
C MET A 105 23.77 6.93 -9.98
N ASN A 106 23.54 6.04 -9.01
CA ASN A 106 24.56 5.64 -8.05
C ASN A 106 25.69 4.84 -8.72
N ASN A 107 25.36 3.97 -9.67
CA ASN A 107 26.36 3.20 -10.43
C ASN A 107 27.25 4.14 -11.25
N LYS A 108 26.65 5.08 -12.00
CA LYS A 108 27.40 6.12 -12.74
C LYS A 108 28.30 6.93 -11.82
N LYS A 109 27.81 7.29 -10.63
CA LYS A 109 28.62 7.99 -9.63
C LYS A 109 29.81 7.15 -9.18
N SER A 110 29.62 5.85 -8.94
CA SER A 110 30.70 4.94 -8.55
C SER A 110 31.75 4.80 -9.64
N GLU A 111 31.34 4.71 -10.90
CA GLU A 111 32.25 4.68 -12.06
C GLU A 111 33.10 5.95 -12.12
N LEU A 112 32.48 7.13 -11.99
CA LEU A 112 33.19 8.41 -11.96
C LEU A 112 34.17 8.50 -10.78
N GLN A 113 33.80 7.98 -9.60
CA GLN A 113 34.68 7.94 -8.44
C GLN A 113 35.90 7.05 -8.68
N HIS A 114 35.72 5.90 -9.33
CA HIS A 114 36.82 4.99 -9.67
C HIS A 114 37.82 5.62 -10.65
N LEU A 115 37.34 6.42 -11.62
CA LEU A 115 38.21 7.13 -12.57
C LEU A 115 39.08 8.22 -11.92
N LEU A 116 38.70 8.70 -10.74
CA LEU A 116 39.44 9.71 -9.98
C LEU A 116 40.44 9.10 -8.98
N SER A 117 40.40 7.77 -8.77
CA SER A 117 41.36 7.09 -7.92
C SER A 117 42.73 7.09 -8.60
N PRO A 118 43.82 7.49 -7.92
CA PRO A 118 45.16 7.40 -8.46
C PRO A 118 45.41 5.95 -8.90
N GLN A 119 45.71 5.74 -10.18
CA GLN A 119 46.30 4.48 -10.61
C GLN A 119 47.77 4.56 -10.20
N ASP A 120 48.19 3.66 -9.31
CA ASP A 120 49.58 3.54 -8.86
C ASP A 120 50.49 3.40 -10.11
N ILE A 121 51.35 4.40 -10.33
CA ILE A 121 52.47 4.38 -11.28
C ILE A 121 53.70 3.85 -10.53
#